data_AF-A0A1Q2ZUZ8-F1
#
_entry.id   AF-A0A1Q2ZUZ8-F1
#
_cell.length_a   1.000
_cell.length_b   1.000
_cell.length_c   1.000
_cell.angle_alpha   90.00
_cell.angle_beta   90.00
_cell.angle_gamma   90.00
#
_symmetry.space_group_name_H-M   'P 1'
#
loop_
_entity.id
_entity.type
_entity.pdbx_description
1 polymer ?
#
loop_
_entity_poly.entity_id
_entity_poly.type
_entity_poly.pdbx_seq_one_letter_code
_entity_poly.pdbx_strand_id
1 'polypeptide(L)'
;MSSKQLFDLLPSQLKNFFKSYPPSIQYATKPTSTHAINANPFLPNKHPVTNRYHDPKYSLRRMSDLYKMASLYGVQDLLPPRNKMFFEEKYDNKKMMKGVLMPKGHKHELVHDEKMAKMAEAIKNADKYIMEVKGSKYKRRIERKQEEQRTTWF
;
A
#
# COMPACT_ATOMS: atom_id res chain seq x y z
N MET A 1 14.15 -43.11 8.33
CA MET A 1 15.04 -42.35 7.43
C MET A 1 16.18 -41.77 8.25
N SER A 2 17.42 -41.85 7.76
CA SER A 2 18.56 -41.13 8.34
C SER A 2 18.46 -39.63 8.04
N SER A 3 18.99 -38.78 8.92
CA SER A 3 19.06 -37.32 8.71
C SER A 3 19.74 -36.93 7.40
N LYS A 4 20.77 -37.70 7.00
CA LYS A 4 21.44 -37.53 5.69
C LYS A 4 20.49 -37.76 4.52
N GLN A 5 19.68 -38.83 4.58
CA GLN A 5 18.69 -39.13 3.53
C GLN A 5 17.62 -38.04 3.44
N LEU A 6 17.19 -37.47 4.57
CA LEU A 6 16.26 -36.34 4.60
C LEU A 6 16.87 -35.08 3.96
N PHE A 7 18.14 -34.78 4.23
CA PHE A 7 18.86 -33.70 3.55
C PHE A 7 18.98 -33.95 2.03
N ASP A 8 19.28 -35.18 1.62
CA ASP A 8 19.39 -35.55 0.20
C ASP A 8 18.05 -35.44 -0.55
N LEU A 9 16.90 -35.53 0.13
CA LEU A 9 15.57 -35.31 -0.45
C LEU A 9 15.22 -33.81 -0.64
N LEU A 10 16.00 -32.86 -0.10
CA LEU A 10 15.73 -31.43 -0.28
C LEU A 10 15.89 -30.98 -1.76
N PRO A 11 15.21 -29.89 -2.17
CA PRO A 11 15.36 -29.32 -3.50
C PRO A 11 16.81 -28.99 -3.85
N SER A 12 17.22 -29.28 -5.09
CA SER A 12 18.60 -29.08 -5.57
C SER A 12 19.10 -27.65 -5.37
N GLN A 13 18.24 -26.65 -5.56
CA GLN A 13 18.55 -25.24 -5.32
C GLN A 13 18.93 -24.95 -3.86
N LEU A 14 18.19 -25.52 -2.91
CA LEU A 14 18.41 -25.36 -1.47
C LEU A 14 19.65 -26.13 -1.01
N LYS A 15 19.86 -27.36 -1.51
CA LYS A 15 21.10 -28.13 -1.28
C LYS A 15 22.33 -27.40 -1.82
N ASN A 16 22.25 -26.83 -3.02
CA ASN A 16 23.34 -26.06 -3.61
C ASN A 16 23.62 -24.76 -2.84
N PHE A 17 22.59 -24.10 -2.30
CA PHE A 17 22.77 -22.98 -1.40
C PHE A 17 23.58 -23.38 -0.16
N PHE A 18 23.16 -24.42 0.56
CA PHE A 18 23.87 -24.87 1.77
C PHE A 18 25.30 -25.40 1.51
N LYS A 19 25.58 -25.92 0.30
CA LYS A 19 26.96 -26.27 -0.11
C LYS A 19 27.87 -25.04 -0.24
N SER A 20 27.35 -23.91 -0.71
CA SER A 20 28.12 -22.66 -0.86
C SER A 20 28.10 -21.77 0.39
N TYR A 21 27.03 -21.84 1.17
CA TYR A 21 26.76 -21.02 2.35
C TYR A 21 26.28 -21.92 3.49
N PRO A 22 27.20 -22.61 4.19
CA PRO A 22 26.85 -23.57 5.24
C PRO A 22 26.35 -22.85 6.50
N PRO A 23 25.39 -23.43 7.25
CA PRO A 23 24.83 -22.84 8.47
C PRO A 23 25.79 -22.82 9.66
N SER A 24 26.99 -23.37 9.53
CA SER A 24 28.07 -23.25 10.53
C SER A 24 28.60 -21.81 10.67
N ILE A 25 28.43 -20.98 9.63
CA ILE A 25 28.87 -19.58 9.63
C ILE A 25 27.69 -18.69 10.00
N GLN A 26 27.85 -17.91 11.06
CA GLN A 26 26.87 -16.89 11.47
C GLN A 26 27.01 -15.64 10.59
N TYR A 27 26.15 -15.51 9.58
CA TYR A 27 26.16 -14.40 8.63
C TYR A 27 25.58 -13.10 9.22
N ALA A 28 26.15 -11.96 8.83
CA ALA A 28 25.77 -10.66 9.38
C ALA A 28 24.32 -10.25 9.03
N THR A 29 23.64 -9.63 9.99
CA THR A 29 22.31 -8.99 9.79
C THR A 29 22.37 -7.66 9.04
N LYS A 30 23.56 -7.05 8.94
CA LYS A 30 23.80 -5.75 8.30
C LYS A 30 24.81 -5.88 7.15
N PRO A 31 24.74 -4.99 6.13
CA PRO A 31 25.76 -4.88 5.09
C PRO A 31 27.17 -4.80 5.68
N THR A 32 28.07 -5.65 5.19
CA THR A 32 29.45 -5.79 5.69
C THR A 32 30.45 -5.58 4.53
N SER A 33 31.74 -5.67 4.79
CA SER A 33 32.79 -5.70 3.75
C SER A 33 32.62 -6.92 2.83
N THR A 34 32.79 -6.74 1.52
CA THR A 34 32.71 -7.83 0.52
C THR A 34 33.74 -8.95 0.70
N HIS A 35 34.83 -8.71 1.44
CA HIS A 35 35.85 -9.71 1.74
C HIS A 35 35.64 -10.44 3.07
N ALA A 36 34.62 -10.05 3.86
CA ALA A 36 34.36 -10.70 5.15
C ALA A 36 33.72 -12.08 4.96
N ILE A 37 34.16 -13.07 5.75
CA ILE A 37 33.65 -14.45 5.67
C ILE A 37 32.16 -14.52 6.07
N ASN A 38 31.74 -13.68 7.02
CA ASN A 38 30.35 -13.54 7.45
C ASN A 38 29.51 -12.60 6.57
N ALA A 39 30.02 -12.16 5.41
CA ALA A 39 29.28 -11.30 4.49
C ALA A 39 28.03 -12.02 3.96
N ASN A 40 26.86 -11.47 4.28
CA ASN A 40 25.58 -12.11 3.98
C ASN A 40 25.30 -12.09 2.47
N PRO A 41 25.02 -13.25 1.83
CA PRO A 41 24.77 -13.34 0.38
C PRO A 41 23.50 -12.64 -0.10
N PHE A 42 22.56 -12.32 0.81
CA PHE A 42 21.28 -11.68 0.52
C PHE A 42 21.33 -10.15 0.62
N LEU A 43 22.39 -9.59 1.18
CA LEU A 43 22.56 -8.15 1.38
C LEU A 43 23.55 -7.55 0.36
N PRO A 44 23.36 -6.28 -0.06
CA PRO A 44 24.36 -5.57 -0.84
C PRO A 44 25.52 -5.21 0.08
N ASN A 45 26.67 -5.86 -0.10
CA ASN A 45 27.86 -5.65 0.74
C ASN A 45 28.77 -4.57 0.13
N LYS A 46 29.45 -3.80 0.97
CA LYS A 46 30.29 -2.67 0.54
C LYS A 46 31.72 -3.14 0.27
N HIS A 47 32.28 -2.80 -0.87
CA HIS A 47 33.66 -3.12 -1.17
C HIS A 47 34.62 -2.17 -0.44
N PRO A 48 35.64 -2.64 0.29
CA PRO A 48 36.45 -1.78 1.15
C PRO A 48 37.32 -0.79 0.35
N VAL A 49 37.92 -1.21 -0.77
CA VAL A 49 38.77 -0.35 -1.61
C VAL A 49 37.95 0.70 -2.36
N THR A 50 37.03 0.29 -3.23
CA THR A 50 36.24 1.19 -4.09
C THR A 50 35.11 1.92 -3.36
N ASN A 51 34.80 1.53 -2.12
CA ASN A 51 33.68 2.03 -1.32
C ASN A 51 32.28 1.90 -1.96
N ARG A 52 32.14 1.15 -3.06
CA ARG A 52 30.85 0.91 -3.74
C ARG A 52 30.12 -0.28 -3.12
N TYR A 53 28.79 -0.24 -3.13
CA TYR A 53 27.98 -1.42 -2.83
C TYR A 53 27.99 -2.36 -4.03
N HIS A 54 28.24 -3.63 -3.78
CA HIS A 54 28.04 -4.70 -4.76
C HIS A 54 26.61 -5.21 -4.66
N ASP A 55 26.06 -5.66 -5.78
CA ASP A 55 24.78 -6.37 -5.78
C ASP A 55 24.84 -7.62 -4.88
N PRO A 56 23.72 -7.99 -4.22
CA PRO A 56 23.64 -9.23 -3.47
C PRO A 56 24.05 -10.44 -4.31
N LYS A 57 24.85 -11.35 -3.73
CA LYS A 57 25.27 -12.60 -4.42
C LYS A 57 24.07 -13.44 -4.85
N TYR A 58 22.96 -13.36 -4.11
CA TYR A 58 21.66 -13.87 -4.49
C TYR A 58 20.68 -12.72 -4.66
N SER A 59 20.21 -12.50 -5.89
CA SER A 59 19.18 -11.49 -6.19
C SER A 59 17.91 -11.74 -5.38
N LEU A 60 17.15 -10.67 -5.11
CA LEU A 60 15.94 -10.70 -4.27
C LEU A 60 14.93 -11.77 -4.69
N ARG A 61 14.83 -12.09 -5.98
CA ARG A 61 14.04 -13.23 -6.48
C ARG A 61 14.60 -14.56 -5.99
N ARG A 62 15.87 -14.88 -6.28
CA ARG A 62 16.51 -16.15 -5.88
C ARG A 62 16.51 -16.33 -4.35
N MET A 63 16.75 -15.26 -3.60
CA MET A 63 16.59 -15.23 -2.14
C MET A 63 15.16 -15.58 -1.70
N SER A 64 14.15 -15.06 -2.40
CA SER A 64 12.74 -15.34 -2.10
C SER A 64 12.35 -16.78 -2.41
N ASP A 65 12.84 -17.32 -3.52
CA ASP A 65 12.57 -18.69 -3.94
C ASP A 65 13.23 -19.68 -2.94
N LEU A 66 14.48 -19.42 -2.52
CA LEU A 66 15.16 -20.14 -1.44
C LEU A 66 14.40 -20.09 -0.11
N TYR A 67 13.99 -18.90 0.33
CA TYR A 67 13.30 -18.76 1.62
C TYR A 67 11.93 -19.48 1.63
N LYS A 68 11.16 -19.40 0.53
CA LYS A 68 9.90 -20.15 0.39
C LYS A 68 10.12 -21.66 0.44
N MET A 69 11.14 -22.18 -0.25
CA MET A 69 11.50 -23.59 -0.14
C MET A 69 11.93 -23.96 1.28
N ALA A 70 12.82 -23.19 1.91
CA ALA A 70 13.27 -23.48 3.27
C ALA A 70 12.14 -23.47 4.30
N SER A 71 11.16 -22.55 4.14
CA SER A 71 9.93 -22.52 4.94
C SER A 71 9.07 -23.78 4.74
N LEU A 72 8.86 -24.22 3.48
CA LEU A 72 8.11 -25.45 3.18
C LEU A 72 8.74 -26.72 3.81
N TYR A 73 10.06 -26.79 3.88
CA TYR A 73 10.80 -27.92 4.46
C TYR A 73 11.20 -27.71 5.93
N GLY A 74 10.74 -26.64 6.60
CA GLY A 74 11.04 -26.38 8.02
C GLY A 74 12.51 -26.06 8.35
N VAL A 75 13.32 -25.66 7.36
CA VAL A 75 14.76 -25.37 7.49
C VAL A 75 15.10 -23.89 7.30
N GLN A 76 14.13 -23.00 7.55
CA GLN A 76 14.28 -21.55 7.37
C GLN A 76 15.34 -20.92 8.28
N ASP A 77 15.50 -21.44 9.50
CA ASP A 77 16.41 -20.87 10.52
C ASP A 77 17.89 -21.15 10.23
N LEU A 78 18.17 -22.08 9.30
CA LEU A 78 19.51 -22.38 8.81
C LEU A 78 19.96 -21.41 7.69
N LEU A 79 19.08 -20.53 7.21
CA LEU A 79 19.43 -19.52 6.21
C LEU A 79 20.04 -18.26 6.86
N PRO A 80 20.89 -17.50 6.14
CA PRO A 80 21.30 -16.17 6.56
C PRO A 80 20.11 -15.23 6.84
N PRO A 81 20.25 -14.27 7.77
CA PRO A 81 19.18 -13.33 8.09
C PRO A 81 18.78 -12.48 6.87
N ARG A 82 17.51 -12.05 6.82
CA ARG A 82 16.91 -11.36 5.67
C ARG A 82 16.15 -10.10 6.08
N ASN A 83 16.04 -9.14 5.15
CA ASN A 83 15.29 -7.89 5.37
C ASN A 83 13.82 -7.96 4.93
N LYS A 84 13.42 -9.02 4.21
CA LYS A 84 12.12 -9.12 3.54
C LYS A 84 11.24 -10.16 4.25
N MET A 85 10.11 -9.73 4.79
CA MET A 85 9.11 -10.59 5.45
C MET A 85 8.36 -11.49 4.45
N PHE A 86 7.89 -12.65 4.93
CA PHE A 86 7.10 -13.62 4.16
C PHE A 86 5.89 -14.13 4.97
N PHE A 87 4.91 -14.73 4.28
CA PHE A 87 3.76 -15.44 4.86
C PHE A 87 3.09 -14.70 6.04
N GLU A 88 2.92 -15.37 7.18
CA GLU A 88 2.26 -14.88 8.41
C GLU A 88 3.00 -13.68 9.01
N GLU A 89 4.33 -13.77 9.19
CA GLU A 89 5.16 -12.64 9.66
C GLU A 89 4.93 -11.38 8.80
N LYS A 90 4.78 -11.53 7.48
CA LYS A 90 4.41 -10.40 6.61
C LYS A 90 2.96 -9.95 6.80
N TYR A 91 2.02 -10.88 7.01
CA TYR A 91 0.61 -10.54 7.19
C TYR A 91 0.38 -9.72 8.47
N ASP A 92 1.03 -10.10 9.56
CA ASP A 92 0.85 -9.51 10.89
C ASP A 92 1.58 -8.16 11.00
N ASN A 93 2.79 -8.07 10.45
CA ASN A 93 3.61 -6.85 10.53
C ASN A 93 3.33 -5.83 9.41
N LYS A 94 2.44 -6.10 8.45
CA LYS A 94 2.13 -5.15 7.37
C LYS A 94 1.44 -3.90 7.94
N LYS A 95 1.94 -2.73 7.55
CA LYS A 95 1.18 -1.48 7.71
C LYS A 95 0.19 -1.36 6.57
N MET A 96 -1.08 -1.11 6.88
CA MET A 96 -2.13 -0.93 5.88
C MET A 96 -1.83 0.30 5.01
N MET A 97 -2.17 0.23 3.72
CA MET A 97 -1.93 1.34 2.79
C MET A 97 -2.78 2.56 3.15
N LYS A 98 -2.22 3.76 2.96
CA LYS A 98 -2.92 5.02 3.29
C LYS A 98 -4.32 5.12 2.64
N GLY A 99 -4.47 4.66 1.39
CA GLY A 99 -5.77 4.69 0.70
C GLY A 99 -6.82 3.70 1.24
N VAL A 100 -6.41 2.68 2.01
CA VAL A 100 -7.35 1.77 2.71
C VAL A 100 -7.78 2.36 4.05
N LEU A 101 -6.86 3.02 4.76
CA LEU A 101 -7.14 3.68 6.04
C LEU A 101 -7.89 5.02 5.87
N MET A 102 -7.51 5.79 4.86
CA MET A 102 -8.02 7.13 4.56
C MET A 102 -8.14 7.29 3.03
N PRO A 103 -9.21 6.73 2.42
CA PRO A 103 -9.54 7.02 1.02
C PRO A 103 -9.80 8.51 0.85
N LYS A 104 -9.39 9.09 -0.29
CA LYS A 104 -9.51 10.53 -0.55
C LYS A 104 -10.94 10.97 -0.90
N GLY A 105 -11.75 10.06 -1.45
CA GLY A 105 -12.98 10.41 -2.18
C GLY A 105 -12.69 10.99 -3.57
N HIS A 106 -13.68 10.94 -4.44
CA HIS A 106 -13.66 11.56 -5.76
C HIS A 106 -14.02 13.06 -5.67
N LYS A 107 -13.55 13.86 -6.63
CA LYS A 107 -13.78 15.33 -6.62
C LYS A 107 -15.26 15.70 -6.61
N HIS A 108 -16.13 14.90 -7.24
CA HIS A 108 -17.57 15.18 -7.27
C HIS A 108 -18.28 14.85 -5.95
N GLU A 109 -17.75 13.92 -5.15
CA GLU A 109 -18.23 13.61 -3.80
C GLU A 109 -17.86 14.75 -2.85
N LEU A 110 -16.57 15.14 -2.86
CA LEU A 110 -16.02 16.21 -2.00
C LEU A 110 -16.66 17.59 -2.20
N VAL A 111 -17.18 17.87 -3.40
CA VAL A 111 -17.82 19.15 -3.77
C VAL A 111 -19.35 19.04 -3.78
N HIS A 112 -19.91 17.88 -3.47
CA HIS A 112 -21.36 17.65 -3.53
C HIS A 112 -22.13 18.61 -2.60
N ASP A 113 -21.73 18.66 -1.33
CA ASP A 113 -22.44 19.43 -0.30
C ASP A 113 -22.39 20.94 -0.57
N GLU A 114 -21.23 21.45 -1.03
CA GLU A 114 -21.08 22.84 -1.47
C GLU A 114 -22.02 23.17 -2.64
N LYS A 115 -22.09 22.28 -3.63
CA LYS A 115 -23.00 22.43 -4.79
C LYS A 115 -24.46 22.40 -4.36
N MET A 116 -24.83 21.53 -3.42
CA MET A 116 -26.19 21.44 -2.89
C MET A 116 -26.58 22.67 -2.06
N ALA A 117 -25.68 23.18 -1.22
CA ALA A 117 -25.88 24.42 -0.46
C ALA A 117 -26.09 25.62 -1.40
N LYS A 118 -25.23 25.76 -2.43
CA LYS A 118 -25.35 26.80 -3.45
C LYS A 118 -26.65 26.68 -4.27
N MET A 119 -27.10 25.47 -4.56
CA MET A 119 -28.39 25.24 -5.21
C MET A 119 -29.57 25.66 -4.32
N ALA A 120 -29.54 25.34 -3.03
CA ALA A 120 -30.56 25.75 -2.07
C ALA A 120 -30.63 27.29 -1.90
N GLU A 121 -29.50 27.97 -1.88
CA GLU A 121 -29.44 29.44 -1.87
C GLU A 121 -29.98 30.06 -3.16
N ALA A 122 -29.63 29.51 -4.32
CA ALA A 122 -30.14 29.95 -5.60
C ALA A 122 -31.68 29.79 -5.70
N ILE A 123 -32.23 28.70 -5.17
CA ILE A 123 -33.69 28.48 -5.09
C ILE A 123 -34.36 29.53 -4.19
N LYS A 124 -33.82 29.79 -2.99
CA LYS A 124 -34.35 30.82 -2.08
C LYS A 124 -34.41 32.22 -2.71
N ASN A 125 -33.42 32.56 -3.53
CA ASN A 125 -33.33 33.86 -4.18
C ASN A 125 -34.01 33.91 -5.57
N ALA A 126 -34.52 32.78 -6.09
CA ALA A 126 -35.03 32.68 -7.46
C ALA A 126 -36.15 33.69 -7.77
N ASP A 127 -37.16 33.79 -6.90
CA ASP A 127 -38.29 34.70 -7.10
C ASP A 127 -37.87 36.18 -7.15
N LYS A 128 -36.84 36.55 -6.37
CA LYS A 128 -36.27 37.91 -6.39
C LYS A 128 -35.69 38.23 -7.77
N TYR A 129 -34.87 37.33 -8.33
CA TYR A 129 -34.31 37.50 -9.67
C TYR A 129 -35.38 37.50 -10.77
N ILE A 130 -36.42 36.66 -10.64
CA ILE A 130 -37.55 36.63 -11.58
C ILE A 130 -38.31 37.97 -11.55
N MET A 131 -38.58 38.53 -10.37
CA MET A 131 -39.22 39.84 -10.21
C MET A 131 -38.38 40.98 -10.78
N GLU A 132 -37.06 40.94 -10.60
CA GLU A 132 -36.13 41.92 -11.15
C GLU A 132 -36.16 41.92 -12.69
N VAL A 133 -36.00 40.75 -13.32
CA VAL A 133 -35.99 40.60 -14.79
C VAL A 133 -37.36 40.89 -15.42
N LYS A 134 -38.47 40.53 -14.77
CA LYS A 134 -39.83 40.79 -15.28
C LYS A 134 -40.36 42.20 -14.96
N GLY A 135 -39.70 42.93 -14.06
CA GLY A 135 -39.99 44.32 -13.72
C GLY A 135 -41.26 44.55 -12.89
N SER A 136 -41.50 45.83 -12.54
CA SER A 136 -42.50 46.25 -11.54
C SER A 136 -43.94 45.77 -11.84
N LYS A 137 -44.36 45.70 -13.11
CA LYS A 137 -45.70 45.18 -13.49
C LYS A 137 -45.91 43.73 -13.07
N TYR A 138 -44.87 42.90 -13.16
CA TYR A 138 -44.93 41.50 -12.73
C TYR A 138 -44.98 41.39 -11.21
N LYS A 139 -44.12 42.15 -10.50
CA LYS A 139 -44.11 42.22 -9.03
C LYS A 139 -45.50 42.53 -8.45
N ARG A 140 -46.14 43.61 -8.92
CA ARG A 140 -47.51 44.00 -8.49
C ARG A 140 -48.57 42.92 -8.72
N ARG A 141 -48.40 42.11 -9.77
CA ARG A 141 -49.30 40.98 -10.07
C ARG A 141 -49.08 39.79 -9.15
N ILE A 142 -47.86 39.58 -8.64
CA ILE A 142 -47.57 38.55 -7.63
C ILE A 142 -48.06 38.99 -6.27
N GLU A 143 -47.82 40.24 -5.87
CA GLU A 143 -48.33 40.83 -4.62
C GLU A 143 -49.85 40.66 -4.51
N ARG A 144 -50.60 41.08 -5.55
CA ARG A 144 -52.06 40.88 -5.60
C ARG A 144 -52.47 39.40 -5.56
N LYS A 145 -51.70 38.50 -6.17
CA LYS A 145 -51.97 37.04 -6.09
C LYS A 145 -51.72 36.46 -4.70
N GLN A 146 -50.80 37.04 -3.92
CA GLN A 146 -50.54 36.68 -2.53
C GLN A 146 -51.66 37.19 -1.61
N GLU A 147 -52.17 38.39 -1.85
CA GLU A 147 -53.37 38.92 -1.16
C GLU A 147 -54.64 38.10 -1.51
N GLU A 148 -54.77 37.69 -2.78
CA GLU A 148 -55.84 36.81 -3.28
C GLU A 148 -55.65 35.33 -2.89
N GLN A 149 -54.60 34.96 -2.15
CA GLN A 149 -54.22 33.57 -1.88
C GLN A 149 -55.22 32.88 -0.93
N ARG A 150 -56.21 32.21 -1.53
CA ARG A 150 -57.20 31.38 -0.84
C ARG A 150 -56.70 29.95 -0.73
N THR A 151 -57.00 29.29 0.39
CA THR A 151 -56.88 27.84 0.48
C THR A 151 -57.80 27.19 -0.56
N THR A 152 -57.22 26.39 -1.43
CA THR A 152 -57.96 25.52 -2.34
C THR A 152 -58.42 24.25 -1.61
N TRP A 153 -59.20 23.42 -2.29
CA TRP A 153 -59.34 22.02 -1.90
C TRP A 153 -58.05 21.27 -2.24
N PHE A 154 -57.69 20.29 -1.39
CA PHE A 154 -56.37 19.65 -1.22
C PHE A 154 -55.21 20.60 -0.84
#